data_AF-A0A2G8S3F4-F1
#
_entry.id   AF-A0A2G8S3F4-F1
#
_cell.length_a   1.000
_cell.length_b   1.000
_cell.length_c   1.000
_cell.angle_alpha   90.00
_cell.angle_beta   90.00
_cell.angle_gamma   90.00
#
_symmetry.space_group_name_H-M   'P 1'
#
loop_
_entity.id
_entity.type
_entity.pdbx_description
1 polymer ?
#
loop_
_entity_poly.entity_id
_entity_poly.type
_entity_poly.pdbx_seq_one_letter_code
_entity_poly.pdbx_strand_id
1 'polypeptide(L)'
;MAVLTHPPTGWASTTTVLSISALLVHQIFRKYETFSLPFHAFLLLVPPAIVWHNCMSSASTGTGWPTAFDLAFCYAWYTGALATSVVVYRLSPFHPLHRLGYPGPVLCRTSMIWHAIRTNGGKQMEYLRSLHDMYGDIVRIGPNHLSVREASLVGPILGVSGLPKGASRAWNRGLAPAALKGYDHIMSNRVHQLVDVLGQQEGVVVLGKWINYFAYDFMSDMVFGGGSEQMKEGDTDNIWRLVEKGTEIAFHLGQLPWLGIYLGRTLTKKRIAEGSSSRDLFYYLNNEDLSGEDPPPSRHLLDDGVLAMVAGSDTSSSAITSVFHCLLAHPAAYAALQEEVDRFYPRGEDVCDTMHQRDMHYLTAVINETLRLFPPAPTSTSRQVPHDAPAPVVLGSLVLPPGTHVYVPPYVLHRDARNFAFPDAFWPERWLVAAGHMPPRIPDARLEQVTYYCMSLAATNALAIALTGALFQAMTNKI
;
A
#
# COMPACT_ATOMS: atom_id res chain seq x y z
N MET A 1 15.24 -46.07 41.06
CA MET A 1 15.54 -44.62 40.99
C MET A 1 17.05 -44.46 40.95
N ALA A 2 17.63 -44.26 39.77
CA ALA A 2 18.96 -43.65 39.52
C ALA A 2 19.49 -44.05 38.12
N VAL A 3 19.01 -43.42 37.04
CA VAL A 3 19.78 -43.26 35.77
C VAL A 3 19.16 -42.09 34.98
N LEU A 4 19.32 -40.84 35.42
CA LEU A 4 18.95 -39.65 34.62
C LEU A 4 19.81 -38.43 35.02
N THR A 5 21.13 -38.52 34.98
CA THR A 5 21.99 -37.36 35.34
C THR A 5 23.15 -37.06 34.41
N HIS A 6 23.38 -37.83 33.34
CA HIS A 6 24.43 -37.49 32.38
C HIS A 6 23.88 -37.48 30.95
N PRO A 7 23.98 -36.35 30.22
CA PRO A 7 23.67 -36.35 28.79
C PRO A 7 24.60 -37.33 28.08
N PRO A 8 24.10 -38.13 27.12
CA PRO A 8 24.91 -39.07 26.35
C PRO A 8 26.12 -38.39 25.72
N THR A 9 27.25 -39.10 25.60
CA THR A 9 28.58 -38.63 25.17
C THR A 9 28.70 -38.08 23.73
N GLY A 10 27.59 -37.76 23.06
CA GLY A 10 27.54 -37.12 21.74
C GLY A 10 26.79 -35.77 21.70
N TRP A 11 26.12 -35.37 22.78
CA TRP A 11 25.24 -34.20 22.73
C TRP A 11 26.00 -32.86 22.60
N ALA A 12 27.20 -32.77 23.18
CA ALA A 12 28.05 -31.59 23.08
C ALA A 12 28.59 -31.36 21.65
N SER A 13 28.97 -32.43 20.94
CA SER A 13 29.38 -32.32 19.54
C SER A 13 28.19 -31.99 18.64
N THR A 14 27.03 -32.62 18.85
CA THR A 14 25.79 -32.33 18.10
C THR A 14 25.35 -30.88 18.25
N THR A 15 25.27 -30.35 19.47
CA THR A 15 24.87 -28.96 19.72
C THR A 15 25.86 -27.94 19.10
N THR A 16 27.16 -28.25 19.10
CA THR A 16 28.17 -27.43 18.43
C THR A 16 27.95 -27.41 16.92
N VAL A 17 27.75 -28.57 16.29
CA VAL A 17 27.48 -28.68 14.85
C VAL A 17 26.20 -27.93 14.48
N LEU A 18 25.10 -28.12 15.23
CA LEU A 18 23.84 -27.39 14.99
C LEU A 18 24.03 -25.87 15.09
N SER A 19 24.83 -25.40 16.05
CA SER A 19 25.11 -23.97 16.23
C SER A 19 25.91 -23.40 15.07
N ILE A 20 26.95 -24.10 14.60
CA ILE A 20 27.73 -23.69 13.42
C ILE A 20 26.84 -23.66 12.16
N SER A 21 26.03 -24.71 11.95
CA SER A 21 25.08 -24.75 10.83
C SER A 21 24.09 -23.57 10.88
N ALA A 22 23.55 -23.26 12.06
CA ALA A 22 22.65 -22.12 12.25
C ALA A 22 23.33 -20.79 11.93
N LEU A 23 24.60 -20.60 12.33
CA LEU A 23 25.37 -19.41 12.01
C LEU A 23 25.65 -19.25 10.52
N LEU A 24 25.95 -20.35 9.81
CA LEU A 24 26.14 -20.36 8.37
C LEU A 24 24.84 -19.98 7.64
N VAL A 25 23.72 -20.58 8.05
CA VAL A 25 22.40 -20.26 7.48
C VAL A 25 22.00 -18.82 7.76
N HIS A 26 22.34 -18.27 8.94
CA HIS A 26 22.18 -16.84 9.20
C HIS A 26 22.98 -15.97 8.20
N GLN A 27 24.23 -16.32 7.87
CA GLN A 27 24.97 -15.55 6.86
C GLN A 27 24.33 -15.62 5.48
N ILE A 28 23.71 -16.75 5.12
CA ILE A 28 22.93 -16.89 3.89
C ILE A 28 21.73 -15.94 3.92
N PHE A 29 20.91 -15.97 4.97
CA PHE A 29 19.74 -15.08 5.10
C PHE A 29 20.13 -13.60 5.12
N ARG A 30 21.29 -13.27 5.70
CA ARG A 30 21.80 -11.90 5.74
C ARG A 30 22.23 -11.39 4.35
N LYS A 31 22.78 -12.25 3.50
CA LYS A 31 23.30 -11.87 2.18
C LYS A 31 22.24 -11.98 1.08
N TYR A 32 21.42 -13.02 1.16
CA TYR A 32 20.39 -13.35 0.20
C TYR A 32 19.06 -13.34 0.95
N GLU A 33 18.45 -12.15 1.05
CA GLU A 33 17.03 -12.03 1.44
C GLU A 33 16.18 -12.65 0.33
N THR A 34 16.09 -13.98 0.36
CA THR A 34 15.26 -14.72 -0.59
C THR A 34 13.80 -14.61 -0.16
N PHE A 35 12.87 -14.79 -1.10
CA PHE A 35 11.44 -14.84 -0.83
C PHE A 35 10.81 -16.18 -1.25
N SER A 36 11.63 -17.17 -1.62
CA SER A 36 11.14 -18.47 -2.04
C SER A 36 10.87 -19.38 -0.83
N LEU A 37 9.60 -19.72 -0.63
CA LEU A 37 9.17 -20.64 0.43
C LEU A 37 9.93 -21.98 0.42
N PRO A 38 10.17 -22.64 -0.74
CA PRO A 38 10.92 -23.89 -0.76
C PRO A 38 12.36 -23.75 -0.26
N PHE A 39 13.00 -22.62 -0.53
CA PHE A 39 14.37 -22.36 -0.08
C PHE A 39 14.45 -22.13 1.42
N HIS A 40 13.49 -21.40 2.00
CA HIS A 40 13.40 -21.24 3.46
C HIS A 40 13.10 -22.57 4.15
N ALA A 41 12.14 -23.33 3.63
CA ALA A 41 11.82 -24.66 4.14
C ALA A 41 13.05 -25.57 4.09
N PHE A 42 13.82 -25.53 2.99
CA PHE A 42 15.07 -26.27 2.88
C PHE A 42 16.06 -25.87 3.98
N LEU A 43 16.37 -24.58 4.13
CA LEU A 43 17.35 -24.09 5.11
C LEU A 43 16.92 -24.28 6.58
N LEU A 44 15.61 -24.33 6.84
CA LEU A 44 15.08 -24.51 8.20
C LEU A 44 14.91 -25.98 8.58
N LEU A 45 14.56 -26.85 7.63
CA LEU A 45 14.22 -28.25 7.90
C LEU A 45 15.37 -29.23 7.60
N VAL A 46 16.16 -28.99 6.55
CA VAL A 46 17.17 -29.97 6.10
C VAL A 46 18.40 -30.03 7.01
N PRO A 47 19.05 -28.92 7.40
CA PRO A 47 20.22 -28.97 8.27
C PRO A 47 20.01 -29.72 9.60
N PRO A 48 18.96 -29.45 10.40
CA PRO A 48 18.74 -30.19 11.64
C PRO A 48 18.41 -31.67 11.41
N ALA A 49 17.72 -32.01 10.31
CA ALA A 49 17.44 -33.41 9.96
C ALA A 49 18.70 -34.21 9.59
N ILE A 50 19.63 -33.60 8.84
CA ILE A 50 20.93 -34.22 8.50
C ILE A 50 21.75 -34.46 9.77
N VAL A 51 21.83 -33.48 10.66
CA VAL A 51 22.59 -33.61 11.91
C VAL A 51 21.98 -34.68 12.82
N TRP A 52 20.66 -34.73 12.94
CA TRP A 52 19.97 -35.79 13.68
C TRP A 52 20.28 -37.17 13.09
N HIS A 53 20.18 -37.34 11.76
CA HIS A 53 20.45 -38.61 11.09
C HIS A 53 21.90 -39.07 11.31
N ASN A 54 22.89 -38.18 11.21
CA ASN A 54 24.30 -38.56 11.27
C ASN A 54 24.83 -38.69 12.71
N CYS A 55 24.31 -37.91 13.67
CA CYS A 55 24.88 -37.85 15.01
C CYS A 55 24.04 -38.55 16.09
N MET A 56 22.72 -38.71 15.88
CA MET A 56 21.82 -39.19 16.93
C MET A 56 21.03 -40.45 16.53
N SER A 57 20.78 -40.71 15.24
CA SER A 57 19.96 -41.87 14.82
C SER A 57 20.55 -43.22 15.23
N SER A 58 21.87 -43.33 15.35
CA SER A 58 22.59 -44.51 15.83
C SER A 58 22.81 -44.53 17.35
N ALA A 59 22.66 -43.38 18.02
CA ALA A 59 22.79 -43.25 19.47
C ALA A 59 21.46 -43.42 20.22
N SER A 60 20.32 -43.13 19.56
CA SER A 60 18.97 -43.25 20.13
C SER A 60 18.57 -44.69 20.49
N THR A 61 19.25 -45.70 19.93
CA THR A 61 19.07 -47.11 20.33
C THR A 61 19.69 -47.44 21.70
N GLY A 62 20.59 -46.60 22.22
CA GLY A 62 21.30 -46.84 23.49
C GLY A 62 20.84 -45.99 24.69
N THR A 63 20.04 -44.94 24.48
CA THR A 63 19.72 -43.93 25.51
C THR A 63 18.32 -44.05 26.13
N GLY A 64 17.45 -44.87 25.55
CA GLY A 64 16.09 -45.13 26.05
C GLY A 64 15.05 -44.03 25.80
N TRP A 65 15.43 -42.93 25.13
CA TRP A 65 14.50 -41.85 24.75
C TRP A 65 13.82 -42.13 23.41
N PRO A 66 12.56 -41.70 23.18
CA PRO A 66 11.92 -41.81 21.88
C PRO A 66 12.68 -41.01 20.82
N THR A 67 12.87 -41.57 19.63
CA THR A 67 13.55 -40.91 18.49
C THR A 67 12.95 -39.54 18.12
N ALA A 68 11.65 -39.36 18.34
CA ALA A 68 10.94 -38.10 18.15
C ALA A 68 11.44 -36.98 19.08
N PHE A 69 11.90 -37.32 20.29
CA PHE A 69 12.43 -36.35 21.26
C PHE A 69 13.77 -35.78 20.80
N ASP A 70 14.69 -36.63 20.34
CA ASP A 70 16.00 -36.22 19.83
C ASP A 70 15.86 -35.34 18.57
N LEU A 71 14.90 -35.66 17.70
CA LEU A 71 14.57 -34.85 16.54
C LEU A 71 14.03 -33.48 16.96
N ALA A 72 13.05 -33.44 17.87
CA ALA A 72 12.48 -32.20 18.39
C ALA A 72 13.56 -31.32 19.06
N PHE A 73 14.48 -31.93 19.82
CA PHE A 73 15.60 -31.25 20.42
C PHE A 73 16.54 -30.62 19.38
N CYS A 74 16.93 -31.36 18.33
CA CYS A 74 17.78 -30.84 17.26
C CYS A 74 17.14 -29.63 16.57
N TYR A 75 15.84 -29.72 16.26
CA TYR A 75 15.08 -28.63 15.65
C TYR A 75 14.95 -27.42 16.59
N ALA A 76 14.62 -27.63 17.86
CA ALA A 76 14.50 -26.57 18.86
C ALA A 76 15.84 -25.86 19.08
N TRP A 77 16.93 -26.61 19.20
CA TRP A 77 18.27 -26.05 19.38
C TRP A 77 18.72 -25.25 18.15
N TYR A 78 18.57 -25.83 16.95
CA TYR A 78 18.95 -25.18 15.69
C TYR A 78 18.18 -23.87 15.47
N THR A 79 16.86 -23.91 15.60
CA THR A 79 16.01 -22.72 15.43
C THR A 79 16.26 -21.69 16.53
N GLY A 80 16.49 -22.11 17.77
CA GLY A 80 16.88 -21.23 18.87
C GLY A 80 18.22 -20.54 18.67
N ALA A 81 19.24 -21.29 18.22
CA ALA A 81 20.57 -20.75 17.90
C ALA A 81 20.52 -19.76 16.72
N LEU A 82 19.76 -20.11 15.67
CA LEU A 82 19.53 -19.24 14.51
C LEU A 82 18.82 -17.94 14.93
N ALA A 83 17.71 -18.04 15.67
CA ALA A 83 16.96 -16.89 16.15
C ALA A 83 17.81 -15.99 17.05
N THR A 84 18.57 -16.59 17.97
CA THR A 84 19.49 -15.87 18.85
C THR A 84 20.55 -15.12 18.05
N SER A 85 21.18 -15.78 17.07
CA SER A 85 22.18 -15.15 16.22
C SER A 85 21.62 -13.96 15.42
N VAL A 86 20.41 -14.11 14.86
CA VAL A 86 19.71 -13.05 14.12
C VAL A 86 19.38 -11.86 15.04
N VAL A 87 18.83 -12.12 16.23
CA VAL A 87 18.48 -11.08 17.20
C VAL A 87 19.72 -10.33 17.67
N VAL A 88 20.78 -11.06 18.04
CA VAL A 88 22.05 -10.46 18.46
C VAL A 88 22.62 -9.58 17.35
N TYR A 89 22.67 -10.06 16.11
CA TYR A 89 23.14 -9.26 14.99
C TYR A 89 22.31 -7.98 14.80
N ARG A 90 20.97 -8.10 14.75
CA ARG A 90 20.05 -6.97 14.51
C ARG A 90 20.08 -5.88 15.60
N LEU A 91 20.41 -6.27 16.83
CA LEU A 91 20.58 -5.38 17.98
C LEU A 91 22.02 -4.87 18.15
N SER A 92 23.00 -5.50 17.51
CA SER A 92 24.41 -5.14 17.63
C SER A 92 24.82 -3.97 16.71
N PRO A 93 25.94 -3.29 17.01
CA PRO A 93 26.56 -2.30 16.12
C PRO A 93 27.04 -2.83 14.76
N PHE A 94 27.00 -4.15 14.56
CA PHE A 94 27.29 -4.76 13.25
C PHE A 94 26.14 -4.55 12.26
N HIS A 95 24.91 -4.32 12.74
CA HIS A 95 23.79 -3.99 11.86
C HIS A 95 23.93 -2.56 11.31
N PRO A 96 23.84 -2.35 9.98
CA PRO A 96 24.03 -1.03 9.36
C PRO A 96 23.14 0.06 9.97
N LEU A 97 21.84 -0.20 10.12
CA LEU A 97 20.91 0.78 10.70
C LEU A 97 21.13 1.04 12.21
N HIS A 98 21.69 0.09 12.95
CA HIS A 98 22.05 0.32 14.36
C HIS A 98 23.29 1.20 14.44
N ARG A 99 24.29 0.93 13.60
CA ARG A 99 25.52 1.72 13.51
C ARG A 99 25.26 3.19 13.18
N LEU A 100 24.28 3.44 12.30
CA LEU A 100 23.83 4.79 11.93
C LEU A 100 22.98 5.47 13.01
N GLY A 101 22.67 4.79 14.12
CA GLY A 101 22.00 5.39 15.27
C GLY A 101 20.50 5.62 15.10
N TYR A 102 19.83 4.96 14.14
CA TYR A 102 18.40 5.18 13.91
C TYR A 102 17.55 4.72 15.12
N PRO A 103 16.75 5.61 15.73
CA PRO A 103 15.96 5.31 16.91
C PRO A 103 14.72 4.48 16.57
N GLY A 104 14.08 3.87 17.57
CA GLY A 104 12.87 3.09 17.40
C GLY A 104 12.74 1.93 18.39
N PRO A 105 11.57 1.30 18.53
CA PRO A 105 11.32 0.26 19.53
C PRO A 105 12.24 -0.96 19.34
N VAL A 106 12.78 -1.50 20.44
CA VAL A 106 13.70 -2.66 20.39
C VAL A 106 13.07 -3.87 19.70
N LEU A 107 11.78 -4.12 19.93
CA LEU A 107 11.04 -5.22 19.31
C LEU A 107 10.91 -5.06 17.78
N CYS A 108 10.76 -3.83 17.28
CA CYS A 108 10.76 -3.55 15.84
C CYS A 108 12.14 -3.79 15.21
N ARG A 109 13.24 -3.56 15.95
CA ARG A 109 14.60 -3.81 15.44
C ARG A 109 14.85 -5.30 15.19
N THR A 110 14.20 -6.19 15.95
CA THR A 110 14.41 -7.64 15.86
C THR A 110 13.53 -8.31 14.82
N SER A 111 12.26 -7.93 14.67
CA SER A 111 11.36 -8.52 13.65
C SER A 111 10.18 -7.61 13.31
N MET A 112 9.52 -7.89 12.18
CA MET A 112 8.27 -7.22 11.78
C MET A 112 7.05 -7.72 12.57
N ILE A 113 7.16 -8.79 13.37
CA ILE A 113 6.03 -9.41 14.07
C ILE A 113 5.39 -8.41 15.04
N TRP A 114 6.19 -7.67 15.79
CA TRP A 114 5.67 -6.66 16.72
C TRP A 114 4.90 -5.56 15.99
N HIS A 115 5.47 -5.07 14.88
CA HIS A 115 4.80 -4.08 14.04
C HIS A 115 3.45 -4.64 13.56
N ALA A 116 3.44 -5.85 12.98
CA ALA A 116 2.22 -6.51 12.53
C ALA A 116 1.16 -6.66 13.64
N ILE A 117 1.55 -7.07 14.86
CA ILE A 117 0.64 -7.18 16.02
C ILE A 117 0.02 -5.81 16.36
N ARG A 118 0.83 -4.75 16.35
CA ARG A 118 0.36 -3.39 16.69
C ARG A 118 -0.49 -2.77 15.60
N THR A 119 -0.28 -3.14 14.34
CA THR A 119 -1.07 -2.64 13.22
C THR A 119 -2.36 -3.45 13.00
N ASN A 120 -2.47 -4.65 13.60
CA ASN A 120 -3.57 -5.60 13.41
C ASN A 120 -4.98 -5.04 13.66
N GLY A 121 -5.11 -4.02 14.51
CA GLY A 121 -6.40 -3.43 14.89
C GLY A 121 -6.82 -2.20 14.07
N GLY A 122 -6.26 -1.99 12.88
CA GLY A 122 -6.56 -0.83 12.02
C GLY A 122 -5.95 0.50 12.50
N LYS A 123 -5.28 0.51 13.66
CA LYS A 123 -4.69 1.71 14.28
C LYS A 123 -3.22 1.94 13.89
N GLN A 124 -2.80 1.44 12.73
CA GLN A 124 -1.42 1.58 12.27
C GLN A 124 -0.97 3.04 12.21
N MET A 125 -1.85 3.94 11.79
CA MET A 125 -1.52 5.35 11.60
C MET A 125 -1.30 6.08 12.92
N GLU A 126 -2.15 5.81 13.91
CA GLU A 126 -1.98 6.30 15.29
C GLU A 126 -0.69 5.76 15.91
N TYR A 127 -0.41 4.47 15.70
CA TYR A 127 0.82 3.86 16.18
C TYR A 127 2.05 4.51 15.55
N LEU A 128 2.11 4.66 14.23
CA LEU A 128 3.21 5.34 13.55
C LEU A 128 3.37 6.80 13.99
N ARG A 129 2.27 7.54 14.16
CA ARG A 129 2.29 8.90 14.71
C ARG A 129 2.93 8.91 16.11
N SER A 130 2.49 8.02 17.00
CA SER A 130 3.04 7.92 18.36
C SER A 130 4.53 7.59 18.39
N LEU A 131 5.00 6.77 17.45
CA LEU A 131 6.42 6.45 17.31
C LEU A 131 7.22 7.68 16.88
N HIS A 132 6.72 8.45 15.91
CA HIS A 132 7.36 9.68 15.49
C HIS A 132 7.36 10.76 16.56
N ASP A 133 6.28 10.86 17.36
CA ASP A 133 6.21 11.79 18.49
C ASP A 133 7.22 11.43 19.59
N MET A 134 7.55 10.14 19.75
CA MET A 134 8.51 9.65 20.75
C MET A 134 9.97 9.66 20.27
N TYR A 135 10.23 9.27 19.02
CA TYR A 135 11.58 9.01 18.51
C TYR A 135 12.08 10.05 17.49
N GLY A 136 11.23 10.96 17.03
CA GLY A 136 11.57 12.02 16.08
C GLY A 136 11.21 11.68 14.64
N ASP A 137 11.89 12.34 13.69
CA ASP A 137 11.44 12.40 12.29
C ASP A 137 11.76 11.13 11.48
N ILE A 138 12.75 10.36 11.91
CA ILE A 138 13.15 9.10 11.27
C ILE A 138 13.13 8.00 12.31
N VAL A 139 12.29 6.98 12.10
CA VAL A 139 12.08 5.90 13.07
C VAL A 139 12.25 4.53 12.43
N ARG A 140 13.04 3.67 13.07
CA ARG A 140 13.21 2.26 12.70
C ARG A 140 12.02 1.44 13.17
N ILE A 141 11.15 1.08 12.23
CA ILE A 141 9.91 0.31 12.45
C ILE A 141 10.06 -1.19 12.14
N GLY A 142 11.22 -1.61 11.63
CA GLY A 142 11.56 -3.00 11.34
C GLY A 142 13.07 -3.25 11.33
N PRO A 143 13.51 -4.50 11.07
CA PRO A 143 14.94 -4.80 10.96
C PRO A 143 15.65 -3.94 9.92
N ASN A 144 15.07 -3.84 8.72
CA ASN A 144 15.55 -3.03 7.60
C ASN A 144 14.54 -1.95 7.17
N HIS A 145 13.59 -1.57 8.03
CA HIS A 145 12.50 -0.65 7.68
C HIS A 145 12.58 0.65 8.47
N LEU A 146 12.58 1.79 7.76
CA LEU A 146 12.56 3.13 8.31
C LEU A 146 11.26 3.85 7.92
N SER A 147 10.64 4.54 8.87
CA SER A 147 9.54 5.47 8.64
C SER A 147 10.08 6.90 8.74
N VAL A 148 9.72 7.77 7.80
CA VAL A 148 10.24 9.13 7.67
C VAL A 148 9.07 10.12 7.58
N ARG A 149 9.01 11.08 8.48
CA ARG A 149 8.05 12.20 8.45
C ARG A 149 8.68 13.56 8.14
N GLU A 150 9.95 13.59 7.75
CA GLU A 150 10.64 14.84 7.37
C GLU A 150 10.21 15.26 5.96
N ALA A 151 9.58 16.44 5.84
CA ALA A 151 9.02 16.93 4.58
C ALA A 151 10.07 17.12 3.47
N SER A 152 11.26 17.59 3.83
CA SER A 152 12.39 17.81 2.91
C SER A 152 12.83 16.52 2.18
N LEU A 153 12.60 15.35 2.79
CA LEU A 153 13.01 14.05 2.27
C LEU A 153 11.95 13.40 1.37
N VAL A 154 10.74 13.93 1.33
CA VAL A 154 9.64 13.38 0.51
C VAL A 154 10.03 13.36 -0.97
N GLY A 155 10.47 14.50 -1.51
CA GLY A 155 10.93 14.62 -2.90
C GLY A 155 12.12 13.72 -3.22
N PRO A 156 13.21 13.75 -2.43
CA PRO A 156 14.36 12.85 -2.60
C PRO A 156 14.03 11.36 -2.51
N ILE A 157 13.07 10.94 -1.68
CA ILE A 157 12.70 9.52 -1.54
C ILE A 157 11.74 9.08 -2.65
N LEU A 158 10.68 9.86 -2.89
CA LEU A 158 9.53 9.45 -3.70
C LEU A 158 9.43 10.11 -5.06
N GLY A 159 10.22 11.16 -5.30
CA GLY A 159 10.25 11.91 -6.55
C GLY A 159 10.78 11.11 -7.72
N VAL A 160 10.72 11.69 -8.92
CA VAL A 160 11.07 11.03 -10.19
C VAL A 160 12.51 10.53 -10.21
N SER A 161 13.43 11.26 -9.59
CA SER A 161 14.86 10.91 -9.46
C SER A 161 15.19 10.26 -8.11
N GLY A 162 14.18 9.90 -7.32
CA GLY A 162 14.34 9.31 -5.99
C GLY A 162 14.67 7.81 -6.03
N LEU A 163 14.31 7.10 -4.96
CA LEU A 163 14.53 5.66 -4.90
C LEU A 163 13.71 4.93 -5.97
N PRO A 164 14.24 3.82 -6.53
CA PRO A 164 13.60 3.14 -7.64
C PRO A 164 12.19 2.69 -7.27
N LYS A 165 11.25 2.97 -8.17
CA LYS A 165 9.91 2.41 -8.16
C LYS A 165 9.90 1.22 -9.13
N GLY A 166 9.24 0.13 -8.77
CA GLY A 166 8.87 -0.88 -9.76
C GLY A 166 7.93 -0.25 -10.78
N ALA A 167 8.46 0.16 -11.93
CA ALA A 167 7.70 0.83 -12.98
C ALA A 167 7.47 -0.16 -14.12
N SER A 168 6.21 -0.53 -14.36
CA SER A 168 5.83 -1.23 -15.57
C SER A 168 5.59 -0.23 -16.69
N ARG A 169 6.33 -0.37 -17.79
CA ARG A 169 6.20 0.49 -18.98
C ARG A 169 4.78 0.48 -19.54
N ALA A 170 4.07 -0.64 -19.42
CA ALA A 170 2.69 -0.78 -19.89
C ALA A 170 1.72 0.09 -19.11
N TRP A 171 1.83 0.09 -17.79
CA TRP A 171 1.01 0.93 -16.91
C TRP A 171 1.20 2.43 -17.18
N ASN A 172 2.43 2.86 -17.44
CA ASN A 172 2.69 4.26 -17.77
C ASN A 172 2.02 4.70 -19.08
N ARG A 173 1.84 3.80 -20.05
CA ARG A 173 1.14 4.11 -21.32
C ARG A 173 -0.37 4.21 -21.10
N GLY A 174 -0.97 3.22 -20.43
CA GLY A 174 -2.41 3.21 -20.18
C GLY A 174 -2.91 4.29 -19.21
N LEU A 175 -2.01 4.89 -18.42
CA LEU A 175 -2.32 6.00 -17.51
C LEU A 175 -1.78 7.35 -18.01
N ALA A 176 -1.28 7.41 -19.24
CA ALA A 176 -0.83 8.67 -19.83
C ALA A 176 -2.03 9.61 -20.10
N PRO A 177 -1.87 10.94 -20.08
CA PRO A 177 -2.96 11.88 -20.32
C PRO A 177 -3.75 11.63 -21.61
N ALA A 178 -3.08 11.17 -22.67
CA ALA A 178 -3.74 10.82 -23.94
C ALA A 178 -4.65 9.60 -23.83
N ALA A 179 -4.27 8.59 -23.03
CA ALA A 179 -5.10 7.41 -22.77
C ALA A 179 -6.27 7.76 -21.85
N LEU A 180 -6.03 8.59 -20.82
CA LEU A 180 -7.05 9.03 -19.87
C LEU A 180 -8.24 9.72 -20.55
N LYS A 181 -7.98 10.58 -21.54
CA LYS A 181 -9.04 11.21 -22.35
C LYS A 181 -9.95 10.18 -23.05
N GLY A 182 -9.42 9.00 -23.37
CA GLY A 182 -10.20 7.91 -23.93
C GLY A 182 -11.24 7.35 -22.96
N TYR A 183 -11.06 7.54 -21.65
CA TYR A 183 -11.94 7.02 -20.60
C TYR A 183 -13.05 8.00 -20.18
N ASP A 184 -13.03 9.25 -20.65
CA ASP A 184 -14.00 10.28 -20.28
C ASP A 184 -15.46 9.86 -20.56
N HIS A 185 -15.69 9.16 -21.67
CA HIS A 185 -17.02 8.66 -22.02
C HIS A 185 -17.51 7.54 -21.09
N ILE A 186 -16.61 6.62 -20.68
CA ILE A 186 -16.90 5.55 -19.72
C ILE A 186 -17.27 6.19 -18.39
N MET A 187 -16.49 7.20 -17.98
CA MET A 187 -16.74 7.96 -16.76
C MET A 187 -18.13 8.59 -16.78
N SER A 188 -18.41 9.42 -17.79
CA SER A 188 -19.67 10.17 -17.91
C SER A 188 -20.88 9.23 -17.82
N ASN A 189 -20.86 8.12 -18.56
CA ASN A 189 -21.95 7.14 -18.54
C ASN A 189 -22.21 6.56 -17.13
N ARG A 190 -21.15 6.17 -16.41
CA ARG A 190 -21.28 5.61 -15.06
C ARG A 190 -21.70 6.66 -14.03
N VAL A 191 -21.30 7.92 -14.22
CA VAL A 191 -21.73 9.02 -13.36
C VAL A 191 -23.22 9.28 -13.49
N HIS A 192 -23.73 9.41 -14.72
CA HIS A 192 -25.16 9.57 -14.98
C HIS A 192 -25.96 8.41 -14.38
N GLN A 193 -25.45 7.18 -14.51
CA GLN A 193 -26.05 6.00 -13.88
C GLN A 193 -26.08 6.10 -12.34
N LEU A 194 -24.98 6.50 -11.70
CA LEU A 194 -24.91 6.64 -10.24
C LEU A 194 -25.93 7.69 -9.76
N VAL A 195 -26.00 8.83 -10.44
CA VAL A 195 -26.98 9.89 -10.17
C VAL A 195 -28.41 9.40 -10.28
N ASP A 196 -28.72 8.62 -11.31
CA ASP A 196 -30.06 8.08 -11.51
C ASP A 196 -30.45 7.09 -10.42
N VAL A 197 -29.52 6.19 -10.08
CA VAL A 197 -29.73 5.22 -9.00
C VAL A 197 -29.89 5.91 -7.65
N LEU A 198 -29.08 6.93 -7.34
CA LEU A 198 -29.20 7.72 -6.12
C LEU A 198 -30.53 8.48 -6.06
N GLY A 199 -30.98 9.07 -7.18
CA GLY A 199 -32.26 9.78 -7.26
C GLY A 199 -33.50 8.89 -7.11
N GLN A 200 -33.34 7.57 -7.21
CA GLN A 200 -34.39 6.58 -6.96
C GLN A 200 -34.42 6.07 -5.52
N GLN A 201 -33.44 6.44 -4.69
CA GLN A 201 -33.39 5.98 -3.30
C GLN A 201 -34.32 6.83 -2.42
N GLU A 202 -35.06 6.16 -1.54
CA GLU A 202 -35.91 6.81 -0.53
C GLU A 202 -35.31 6.66 0.87
N GLY A 203 -35.39 7.73 1.68
CA GLY A 203 -34.96 7.72 3.08
C GLY A 203 -33.44 7.89 3.26
N VAL A 204 -32.88 7.20 4.26
CA VAL A 204 -31.46 7.32 4.61
C VAL A 204 -30.61 6.48 3.66
N VAL A 205 -29.77 7.15 2.87
CA VAL A 205 -28.90 6.51 1.87
C VAL A 205 -27.48 6.37 2.39
N VAL A 206 -26.93 5.16 2.30
CA VAL A 206 -25.51 4.90 2.59
C VAL A 206 -24.69 5.20 1.33
N LEU A 207 -24.24 6.44 1.17
CA LEU A 207 -23.51 6.90 -0.02
C LEU A 207 -22.28 6.05 -0.35
N GLY A 208 -21.50 5.66 0.67
CA GLY A 208 -20.28 4.86 0.47
C GLY A 208 -20.53 3.52 -0.25
N LYS A 209 -21.70 2.90 -0.03
CA LYS A 209 -22.07 1.66 -0.74
C LYS A 209 -22.21 1.90 -2.24
N TRP A 210 -22.95 2.95 -2.62
CA TRP A 210 -23.20 3.27 -4.03
C TRP A 210 -21.95 3.80 -4.73
N ILE A 211 -21.12 4.58 -4.03
CA ILE A 211 -19.81 5.03 -4.52
C ILE A 211 -18.86 3.85 -4.75
N ASN A 212 -18.88 2.82 -3.88
CA ASN A 212 -18.13 1.59 -4.09
C ASN A 212 -18.57 0.87 -5.36
N TYR A 213 -19.88 0.63 -5.53
CA TYR A 213 -20.42 -0.01 -6.74
C TYR A 213 -20.06 0.75 -8.00
N PHE A 214 -20.22 2.08 -7.97
CA PHE A 214 -19.80 2.95 -9.05
C PHE A 214 -18.32 2.79 -9.40
N ALA A 215 -17.43 2.86 -8.40
CA ALA A 215 -15.99 2.79 -8.64
C ALA A 215 -15.58 1.43 -9.23
N TYR A 216 -16.21 0.35 -8.78
CA TYR A 216 -15.94 -0.99 -9.30
C TYR A 216 -16.47 -1.20 -10.73
N ASP A 217 -17.69 -0.75 -11.02
CA ASP A 217 -18.25 -0.81 -12.38
C ASP A 217 -17.42 0.05 -13.35
N PHE A 218 -17.05 1.27 -12.94
CA PHE A 218 -16.17 2.14 -13.72
C PHE A 218 -14.81 1.48 -13.99
N MET A 219 -14.17 0.91 -12.97
CA MET A 219 -12.89 0.24 -13.14
C MET A 219 -13.00 -1.02 -14.00
N SER A 220 -14.11 -1.76 -13.92
CA SER A 220 -14.35 -2.92 -14.80
C SER A 220 -14.41 -2.49 -16.26
N ASP A 221 -15.12 -1.40 -16.56
CA ASP A 221 -15.19 -0.84 -17.90
C ASP A 221 -13.84 -0.27 -18.37
N MET A 222 -13.17 0.51 -17.52
CA MET A 222 -11.89 1.13 -17.83
C MET A 222 -10.79 0.07 -18.07
N VAL A 223 -10.78 -1.01 -17.29
CA VAL A 223 -9.73 -2.03 -17.35
C VAL A 223 -10.01 -3.06 -18.43
N PHE A 224 -11.25 -3.56 -18.52
CA PHE A 224 -11.60 -4.70 -19.36
C PHE A 224 -12.60 -4.38 -20.47
N GLY A 225 -13.08 -3.13 -20.59
CA GLY A 225 -14.14 -2.77 -21.52
C GLY A 225 -15.54 -3.28 -21.10
N GLY A 226 -15.71 -3.73 -19.86
CA GLY A 226 -16.99 -4.19 -19.31
C GLY A 226 -16.82 -5.21 -18.19
N GLY A 227 -17.93 -5.85 -17.80
CA GLY A 227 -17.92 -7.07 -16.98
C GLY A 227 -18.54 -6.96 -15.59
N SER A 228 -19.03 -5.79 -15.19
CA SER A 228 -19.71 -5.57 -13.90
C SER A 228 -20.88 -4.58 -14.05
N GLU A 229 -21.99 -4.82 -13.36
CA GLU A 229 -23.18 -3.96 -13.31
C GLU A 229 -23.73 -3.86 -11.87
N GLN A 230 -22.87 -3.70 -10.88
CA GLN A 230 -23.25 -3.69 -9.46
C GLN A 230 -24.20 -2.55 -9.09
N MET A 231 -24.16 -1.41 -9.79
CA MET A 231 -25.14 -0.35 -9.56
C MET A 231 -26.59 -0.75 -9.94
N LYS A 232 -26.78 -1.71 -10.86
CA LYS A 232 -28.11 -2.24 -11.23
C LYS A 232 -28.45 -3.52 -10.49
N GLU A 233 -27.50 -4.44 -10.44
CA GLU A 233 -27.71 -5.82 -10.00
C GLU A 233 -27.37 -6.04 -8.52
N GLY A 234 -26.64 -5.10 -7.91
CA GLY A 234 -26.03 -5.27 -6.59
C GLY A 234 -24.78 -6.14 -6.63
N ASP A 235 -24.23 -6.44 -5.45
CA ASP A 235 -23.07 -7.34 -5.31
C ASP A 235 -23.51 -8.81 -5.36
N THR A 236 -23.87 -9.28 -6.56
CA THR A 236 -24.38 -10.65 -6.80
C THR A 236 -23.33 -11.72 -6.49
N ASP A 237 -22.06 -11.42 -6.75
CA ASP A 237 -20.94 -12.36 -6.60
C ASP A 237 -20.22 -12.24 -5.24
N ASN A 238 -20.72 -11.42 -4.31
CA ASN A 238 -20.08 -11.13 -3.01
C ASN A 238 -18.61 -10.70 -3.14
N ILE A 239 -18.31 -9.93 -4.19
CA ILE A 239 -16.96 -9.48 -4.54
C ILE A 239 -16.40 -8.63 -3.42
N TRP A 240 -17.20 -7.74 -2.81
CA TRP A 240 -16.71 -6.87 -1.76
C TRP A 240 -16.32 -7.62 -0.50
N ARG A 241 -17.11 -8.63 -0.11
CA ARG A 241 -16.73 -9.49 1.02
C ARG A 241 -15.42 -10.23 0.74
N LEU A 242 -15.17 -10.60 -0.51
CA LEU A 242 -13.92 -11.24 -0.93
C LEU A 242 -12.75 -10.24 -0.94
N VAL A 243 -12.97 -9.02 -1.40
CA VAL A 243 -11.99 -7.93 -1.38
C VAL A 243 -11.67 -7.51 0.05
N GLU A 244 -12.66 -7.29 0.92
CA GLU A 244 -12.47 -6.95 2.33
C GLU A 244 -11.67 -8.03 3.06
N LYS A 245 -12.11 -9.29 3.00
CA LYS A 245 -11.36 -10.41 3.61
C LYS A 245 -9.99 -10.60 2.99
N GLY A 246 -9.89 -10.43 1.66
CA GLY A 246 -8.64 -10.49 0.92
C GLY A 246 -7.66 -9.41 1.37
N THR A 247 -8.15 -8.19 1.61
CA THR A 247 -7.37 -7.05 2.09
C THR A 247 -7.00 -7.20 3.55
N GLU A 248 -7.89 -7.71 4.43
CA GLU A 248 -7.54 -8.07 5.81
C GLU A 248 -6.41 -9.11 5.82
N ILE A 249 -6.57 -10.19 5.05
CA ILE A 249 -5.55 -11.23 4.89
C ILE A 249 -4.26 -10.61 4.33
N ALA A 250 -4.32 -9.84 3.24
CA ALA A 250 -3.17 -9.20 2.63
C ALA A 250 -2.52 -8.15 3.54
N PHE A 251 -3.26 -7.53 4.45
CA PHE A 251 -2.72 -6.61 5.45
C PHE A 251 -1.95 -7.37 6.53
N HIS A 252 -2.48 -8.48 7.03
CA HIS A 252 -1.81 -9.36 7.99
C HIS A 252 -0.58 -10.05 7.37
N LEU A 253 -0.72 -10.49 6.12
CA LEU A 253 0.30 -11.24 5.38
C LEU A 253 1.30 -10.33 4.66
N GLY A 254 0.93 -9.10 4.30
CA GLY A 254 1.79 -8.13 3.60
C GLY A 254 2.92 -7.58 4.48
N GLN A 255 2.81 -7.72 5.81
CA GLN A 255 3.93 -7.52 6.73
C GLN A 255 4.95 -8.68 6.71
N LEU A 256 4.60 -9.79 6.05
CA LEU A 256 5.37 -11.03 5.91
C LEU A 256 5.48 -11.39 4.41
N PRO A 257 6.45 -10.80 3.68
CA PRO A 257 6.50 -10.77 2.21
C PRO A 257 6.31 -12.10 1.45
N TRP A 258 6.50 -13.24 2.11
CA TRP A 258 6.41 -14.59 1.55
C TRP A 258 5.00 -15.22 1.52
N LEU A 259 3.93 -14.52 1.96
CA LEU A 259 2.58 -15.13 2.10
C LEU A 259 1.47 -14.53 1.20
N GLY A 260 1.77 -13.73 0.18
CA GLY A 260 0.74 -13.11 -0.69
C GLY A 260 -0.02 -14.11 -1.59
N ILE A 261 -1.36 -14.09 -1.57
CA ILE A 261 -2.26 -15.00 -2.31
C ILE A 261 -3.17 -14.26 -3.31
N TYR A 262 -3.47 -14.99 -4.39
CA TYR A 262 -4.38 -14.80 -5.51
C TYR A 262 -5.83 -14.39 -5.19
N LEU A 263 -6.34 -13.38 -5.92
CA LEU A 263 -7.77 -13.16 -6.17
C LEU A 263 -7.96 -12.60 -7.60
N GLY A 264 -9.15 -12.75 -8.21
CA GLY A 264 -9.58 -11.99 -9.41
C GLY A 264 -9.14 -12.47 -10.80
N ARG A 265 -8.95 -13.78 -11.04
CA ARG A 265 -8.47 -14.32 -12.33
C ARG A 265 -9.52 -14.44 -13.45
N THR A 266 -10.79 -14.25 -13.16
CA THR A 266 -11.90 -14.59 -14.07
C THR A 266 -12.13 -13.53 -15.15
N LEU A 267 -12.17 -12.23 -14.78
CA LEU A 267 -12.37 -11.12 -15.72
C LEU A 267 -11.23 -11.01 -16.73
N THR A 268 -9.98 -11.09 -16.27
CA THR A 268 -8.81 -11.09 -17.17
C THR A 268 -8.82 -12.25 -18.16
N LYS A 269 -9.18 -13.47 -17.71
CA LYS A 269 -9.29 -14.63 -18.61
C LYS A 269 -10.36 -14.42 -19.68
N LYS A 270 -11.51 -13.86 -19.30
CA LYS A 270 -12.60 -13.54 -20.22
C LYS A 270 -12.14 -12.51 -21.26
N ARG A 271 -11.50 -11.43 -20.80
CA ARG A 271 -10.98 -10.36 -21.67
C ARG A 271 -9.90 -10.85 -22.66
N ILE A 272 -9.03 -11.77 -22.25
CA ILE A 272 -8.06 -12.42 -23.13
C ILE A 272 -8.76 -13.27 -24.21
N ALA A 273 -9.83 -13.98 -23.85
CA ALA A 273 -10.55 -14.85 -24.77
C ALA A 273 -11.40 -14.08 -25.79
N GLU A 274 -11.99 -12.95 -25.37
CA GLU A 274 -12.90 -12.15 -26.21
C GLU A 274 -12.17 -11.13 -27.10
N GLY A 275 -10.90 -10.81 -26.78
CA GLY A 275 -10.13 -9.80 -27.52
C GLY A 275 -10.58 -8.37 -27.20
N SER A 276 -10.00 -7.39 -27.90
CA SER A 276 -10.20 -5.96 -27.61
C SER A 276 -11.25 -5.33 -28.51
N SER A 277 -12.30 -4.77 -27.89
CA SER A 277 -13.33 -3.97 -28.56
C SER A 277 -13.09 -2.46 -28.43
N SER A 278 -12.23 -2.03 -27.49
CA SER A 278 -11.95 -0.63 -27.18
C SER A 278 -10.54 -0.47 -26.60
N ARG A 279 -10.01 0.76 -26.56
CA ARG A 279 -8.68 1.06 -26.00
C ARG A 279 -8.73 1.13 -24.46
N ASP A 280 -9.13 0.03 -23.83
CA ASP A 280 -9.13 -0.14 -22.37
C ASP A 280 -7.70 -0.21 -21.78
N LEU A 281 -7.55 -0.28 -20.46
CA LEU A 281 -6.21 -0.41 -19.85
C LEU A 281 -5.51 -1.71 -20.29
N PHE A 282 -6.28 -2.79 -20.46
CA PHE A 282 -5.75 -4.09 -20.84
C PHE A 282 -5.11 -4.09 -22.24
N TYR A 283 -5.63 -3.29 -23.17
CA TYR A 283 -5.02 -3.02 -24.48
C TYR A 283 -3.53 -2.64 -24.34
N TYR A 284 -3.19 -1.78 -23.38
CA TYR A 284 -1.80 -1.38 -23.12
C TYR A 284 -1.02 -2.44 -22.33
N LEU A 285 -1.66 -3.10 -21.35
CA LEU A 285 -1.02 -4.17 -20.57
C LEU A 285 -0.63 -5.37 -21.44
N ASN A 286 -1.45 -5.67 -22.43
CA ASN A 286 -1.27 -6.75 -23.40
C ASN A 286 -0.39 -6.35 -24.60
N ASN A 287 0.19 -5.14 -24.59
CA ASN A 287 1.00 -4.57 -25.68
C ASN A 287 0.29 -4.48 -27.04
N GLU A 288 -1.05 -4.45 -27.07
CA GLU A 288 -1.82 -4.32 -28.33
C GLU A 288 -1.64 -2.95 -29.00
N ASP A 289 -1.08 -1.97 -28.26
CA ASP A 289 -0.68 -0.67 -28.76
C ASP A 289 0.66 -0.66 -29.53
N LEU A 290 1.46 -1.71 -29.38
CA LEU A 290 2.80 -1.80 -29.95
C LEU A 290 2.81 -2.78 -31.13
N SER A 291 3.08 -2.27 -32.33
CA SER A 291 3.23 -3.12 -33.51
C SER A 291 4.50 -3.98 -33.41
N GLY A 292 4.34 -5.30 -33.27
CA GLY A 292 5.43 -6.27 -33.30
C GLY A 292 6.05 -6.63 -31.96
N GLU A 293 5.44 -6.25 -30.83
CA GLU A 293 5.77 -6.81 -29.52
C GLU A 293 4.78 -7.92 -29.14
N ASP A 294 5.30 -9.05 -28.65
CA ASP A 294 4.47 -10.13 -28.13
C ASP A 294 3.79 -9.74 -26.80
N PRO A 295 2.59 -10.30 -26.51
CA PRO A 295 1.94 -10.08 -25.23
C PRO A 295 2.77 -10.67 -24.08
N PRO A 296 2.76 -10.04 -22.88
CA PRO A 296 3.39 -10.61 -21.70
C PRO A 296 2.81 -11.99 -21.33
N PRO A 297 3.54 -12.80 -20.53
CA PRO A 297 3.02 -14.07 -20.04
C PRO A 297 1.66 -13.90 -19.36
N SER A 298 0.72 -14.80 -19.66
CA SER A 298 -0.67 -14.71 -19.16
C SER A 298 -0.78 -14.58 -17.64
N ARG A 299 0.18 -15.14 -16.88
CA ARG A 299 0.24 -14.96 -15.42
C ARG A 299 0.49 -13.51 -15.02
N HIS A 300 1.39 -12.80 -15.70
CA HIS A 300 1.64 -11.38 -15.41
C HIS A 300 0.42 -10.53 -15.75
N LEU A 301 -0.24 -10.79 -16.89
CA LEU A 301 -1.47 -10.10 -17.26
C LEU A 301 -2.60 -10.33 -16.26
N LEU A 302 -2.73 -11.55 -15.73
CA LEU A 302 -3.67 -11.87 -14.67
C LEU A 302 -3.38 -11.05 -13.41
N ASP A 303 -2.12 -11.01 -12.98
CA ASP A 303 -1.71 -10.30 -11.77
C ASP A 303 -1.88 -8.76 -11.95
N ASP A 304 -1.57 -8.21 -13.13
CA ASP A 304 -1.77 -6.79 -13.46
C ASP A 304 -3.26 -6.39 -13.51
N GLY A 305 -4.13 -7.22 -14.11
CA GLY A 305 -5.56 -6.95 -14.16
C GLY A 305 -6.22 -6.93 -12.77
N VAL A 306 -5.79 -7.83 -11.89
CA VAL A 306 -6.22 -7.87 -10.48
C VAL A 306 -5.75 -6.63 -9.74
N LEU A 307 -4.49 -6.26 -9.91
CA LEU A 307 -3.92 -5.07 -9.31
C LEU A 307 -4.69 -3.82 -9.75
N ALA A 308 -5.06 -3.72 -11.03
CA ALA A 308 -5.82 -2.58 -11.56
C ALA A 308 -7.18 -2.44 -10.89
N MET A 309 -7.95 -3.53 -10.83
CA MET A 309 -9.27 -3.52 -10.21
C MET A 309 -9.23 -3.16 -8.74
N VAL A 310 -8.38 -3.85 -7.96
CA VAL A 310 -8.33 -3.67 -6.51
C VAL A 310 -7.76 -2.30 -6.15
N ALA A 311 -6.62 -1.92 -6.75
CA ALA A 311 -5.96 -0.66 -6.41
C ALA A 311 -6.76 0.55 -6.90
N GLY A 312 -7.47 0.47 -8.03
CA GLY A 312 -8.22 1.57 -8.60
C GLY A 312 -9.59 1.79 -7.96
N SER A 313 -10.34 0.72 -7.69
CA SER A 313 -11.74 0.82 -7.23
C SER A 313 -11.81 1.30 -5.78
N ASP A 314 -11.13 0.59 -4.87
CA ASP A 314 -11.24 0.80 -3.42
C ASP A 314 -10.64 2.16 -2.99
N THR A 315 -9.51 2.57 -3.59
CA THR A 315 -8.89 3.85 -3.26
C THR A 315 -9.71 5.04 -3.76
N SER A 316 -10.28 4.95 -4.96
CA SER A 316 -11.12 6.01 -5.53
C SER A 316 -12.44 6.13 -4.79
N SER A 317 -13.08 5.02 -4.44
CA SER A 317 -14.34 5.05 -3.70
C SER A 317 -14.17 5.61 -2.28
N SER A 318 -13.08 5.23 -1.59
CA SER A 318 -12.71 5.76 -0.29
C SER A 318 -12.43 7.27 -0.33
N ALA A 319 -11.73 7.74 -1.38
CA ALA A 319 -11.49 9.17 -1.61
C ALA A 319 -12.81 9.95 -1.78
N ILE A 320 -13.68 9.52 -2.70
CA ILE A 320 -14.93 10.20 -3.01
C ILE A 320 -15.88 10.19 -1.80
N THR A 321 -15.96 9.05 -1.10
CA THR A 321 -16.74 8.93 0.14
C THR A 321 -16.24 9.92 1.19
N SER A 322 -14.92 10.07 1.33
CA SER A 322 -14.31 11.03 2.26
C SER A 322 -14.60 12.48 1.85
N VAL A 323 -14.65 12.78 0.54
CA VAL A 323 -14.99 14.12 0.03
C VAL A 323 -16.42 14.48 0.45
N PHE A 324 -17.38 13.59 0.19
CA PHE A 324 -18.77 13.81 0.61
C PHE A 324 -18.91 13.88 2.13
N HIS A 325 -18.19 13.06 2.89
CA HIS A 325 -18.16 13.16 4.34
C HIS A 325 -17.71 14.55 4.81
N CYS A 326 -16.60 15.07 4.27
CA CYS A 326 -16.11 16.41 4.58
C CYS A 326 -17.12 17.50 4.20
N LEU A 327 -17.69 17.45 2.99
CA LEU A 327 -18.64 18.45 2.52
C LEU A 327 -19.93 18.46 3.35
N LEU A 328 -20.50 17.28 3.63
CA LEU A 328 -21.73 17.17 4.43
C LEU A 328 -21.50 17.57 5.89
N ALA A 329 -20.30 17.39 6.43
CA ALA A 329 -19.93 17.85 7.76
C ALA A 329 -19.64 19.37 7.83
N HIS A 330 -19.42 20.04 6.70
CA HIS A 330 -19.05 21.46 6.62
C HIS A 330 -19.94 22.22 5.62
N PRO A 331 -21.15 22.65 6.04
CA PRO A 331 -22.15 23.26 5.16
C PRO A 331 -21.66 24.52 4.40
N ALA A 332 -20.75 25.29 5.00
CA ALA A 332 -20.18 26.47 4.35
C ALA A 332 -19.30 26.09 3.14
N ALA A 333 -18.49 25.04 3.26
CA ALA A 333 -17.68 24.53 2.16
C ALA A 333 -18.55 23.85 1.09
N TYR A 334 -19.61 23.14 1.51
CA TYR A 334 -20.62 22.62 0.60
C TYR A 334 -21.23 23.74 -0.26
N ALA A 335 -21.74 24.81 0.37
CA ALA A 335 -22.37 25.93 -0.33
C ALA A 335 -21.40 26.66 -1.27
N ALA A 336 -20.15 26.88 -0.85
CA ALA A 336 -19.13 27.50 -1.70
C ALA A 336 -18.76 26.65 -2.92
N LEU A 337 -18.67 25.32 -2.73
CA LEU A 337 -18.45 24.40 -3.85
C LEU A 337 -19.65 24.36 -4.79
N GLN A 338 -20.86 24.38 -4.25
CA GLN A 338 -22.09 24.45 -5.03
C GLN A 338 -22.10 25.68 -5.95
N GLU A 339 -21.77 26.86 -5.39
CA GLU A 339 -21.71 28.11 -6.13
C GLU A 339 -20.67 28.06 -7.26
N GLU A 340 -19.49 27.46 -7.02
CA GLU A 340 -18.49 27.28 -8.07
C GLU A 340 -18.99 26.35 -9.18
N VAL A 341 -19.59 25.22 -8.82
CA VAL A 341 -20.14 24.25 -9.79
C VAL A 341 -21.25 24.87 -10.62
N ASP A 342 -22.23 25.52 -9.99
CA ASP A 342 -23.35 26.17 -10.68
C ASP A 342 -22.89 27.33 -11.59
N ARG A 343 -21.75 27.97 -11.28
CA ARG A 343 -21.15 29.00 -12.12
C ARG A 343 -20.56 28.44 -13.42
N PHE A 344 -19.89 27.29 -13.35
CA PHE A 344 -19.23 26.68 -14.50
C PHE A 344 -20.14 25.76 -15.31
N TYR A 345 -21.18 25.20 -14.69
CA TYR A 345 -22.16 24.33 -15.34
C TYR A 345 -23.57 24.83 -15.02
N PRO A 346 -24.11 25.80 -15.76
CA PRO A 346 -25.50 26.22 -15.61
C PRO A 346 -26.48 25.06 -15.87
N ARG A 347 -27.71 25.17 -15.35
CA ARG A 347 -28.75 24.14 -15.51
C ARG A 347 -28.96 23.77 -16.98
N GLY A 348 -28.80 22.49 -17.30
CA GLY A 348 -29.03 21.92 -18.63
C GLY A 348 -27.75 21.60 -19.41
N GLU A 349 -26.57 22.02 -18.91
CA GLU A 349 -25.28 21.59 -19.47
C GLU A 349 -24.85 20.22 -18.92
N ASP A 350 -24.04 19.50 -19.71
CA ASP A 350 -23.48 18.21 -19.27
C ASP A 350 -22.31 18.46 -18.31
N VAL A 351 -22.57 18.17 -17.04
CA VAL A 351 -21.64 18.32 -15.91
C VAL A 351 -20.42 17.41 -16.00
N CYS A 352 -20.47 16.39 -16.86
CA CYS A 352 -19.37 15.48 -17.10
C CYS A 352 -18.36 16.01 -18.13
N ASP A 353 -18.61 17.17 -18.76
CA ASP A 353 -17.62 17.79 -19.64
C ASP A 353 -16.43 18.31 -18.83
N THR A 354 -15.22 17.87 -19.18
CA THR A 354 -14.00 18.17 -18.42
C THR A 354 -13.41 19.55 -18.73
N MET A 355 -14.00 20.30 -19.67
CA MET A 355 -13.48 21.58 -20.17
C MET A 355 -13.22 22.63 -19.08
N HIS A 356 -14.08 22.72 -18.06
CA HIS A 356 -13.97 23.74 -17.00
C HIS A 356 -13.17 23.28 -15.77
N GLN A 357 -12.80 22.01 -15.68
CA GLN A 357 -12.17 21.43 -14.49
C GLN A 357 -10.88 22.13 -14.07
N ARG A 358 -10.12 22.66 -15.04
CA ARG A 358 -8.87 23.39 -14.76
C ARG A 358 -9.10 24.70 -14.01
N ASP A 359 -10.27 25.31 -14.19
CA ASP A 359 -10.62 26.61 -13.64
C ASP A 359 -11.42 26.50 -12.31
N MET A 360 -11.84 25.28 -11.94
CA MET A 360 -12.54 24.98 -10.69
C MET A 360 -11.56 24.80 -9.52
N HIS A 361 -11.00 25.93 -9.09
CA HIS A 361 -9.96 25.95 -8.08
C HIS A 361 -10.46 25.53 -6.69
N TYR A 362 -11.71 25.84 -6.32
CA TYR A 362 -12.26 25.46 -5.01
C TYR A 362 -12.54 23.96 -4.93
N LEU A 363 -13.06 23.35 -6.00
CA LEU A 363 -13.19 21.90 -6.14
C LEU A 363 -11.85 21.19 -5.94
N THR A 364 -10.81 21.68 -6.62
CA THR A 364 -9.44 21.15 -6.46
C THR A 364 -8.95 21.31 -5.02
N ALA A 365 -9.25 22.43 -4.37
CA ALA A 365 -8.90 22.68 -2.97
C ALA A 365 -9.63 21.73 -1.99
N VAL A 366 -10.93 21.48 -2.21
CA VAL A 366 -11.73 20.52 -1.43
C VAL A 366 -11.17 19.12 -1.53
N ILE A 367 -10.83 18.67 -2.74
CA ILE A 367 -10.26 17.34 -2.97
C ILE A 367 -8.90 17.23 -2.29
N ASN A 368 -8.02 18.22 -2.48
CA ASN A 368 -6.70 18.20 -1.85
C ASN A 368 -6.79 18.21 -0.32
N GLU A 369 -7.68 19.01 0.26
CA GLU A 369 -7.86 19.05 1.71
C GLU A 369 -8.46 17.76 2.26
N THR A 370 -9.39 17.16 1.51
CA THR A 370 -9.95 15.86 1.87
C THR A 370 -8.87 14.79 1.85
N LEU A 371 -8.08 14.68 0.78
CA LEU A 371 -7.02 13.66 0.66
C LEU A 371 -5.85 13.91 1.62
N ARG A 372 -5.66 15.15 2.06
CA ARG A 372 -4.75 15.48 3.16
C ARG A 372 -5.21 14.84 4.47
N LEU A 373 -6.49 15.00 4.82
CA LEU A 373 -7.08 14.44 6.04
C LEU A 373 -7.33 12.92 5.95
N PHE A 374 -7.86 12.45 4.85
CA PHE A 374 -8.27 11.06 4.63
C PHE A 374 -7.55 10.48 3.41
N PRO A 375 -6.21 10.31 3.46
CA PRO A 375 -5.49 9.72 2.35
C PRO A 375 -5.89 8.23 2.21
N PRO A 376 -6.37 7.77 1.04
CA PRO A 376 -6.75 6.37 0.85
C PRO A 376 -5.61 5.38 1.09
N ALA A 377 -4.35 5.83 0.94
CA ALA A 377 -3.14 5.07 1.23
C ALA A 377 -2.35 5.74 2.37
N PRO A 378 -2.68 5.52 3.65
CA PRO A 378 -2.26 6.41 4.73
C PRO A 378 -0.83 6.13 5.25
N THR A 379 -0.23 5.00 4.87
CA THR A 379 1.17 4.62 5.19
C THR A 379 2.17 4.79 4.05
N SER A 380 1.73 5.09 2.82
CA SER A 380 2.52 5.00 1.58
C SER A 380 3.03 3.58 1.24
N THR A 381 3.34 3.35 -0.04
CA THR A 381 4.16 2.22 -0.50
C THR A 381 5.63 2.46 -0.15
N SER A 382 6.34 1.40 0.27
CA SER A 382 7.76 1.52 0.56
C SER A 382 8.59 1.74 -0.70
N ARG A 383 9.70 2.45 -0.56
CA ARG A 383 10.83 2.35 -1.49
C ARG A 383 11.92 1.49 -0.87
N GLN A 384 12.73 0.84 -1.70
CA GLN A 384 13.84 0.02 -1.22
C GLN A 384 15.13 0.44 -1.92
N VAL A 385 16.23 0.53 -1.16
CA VAL A 385 17.56 0.58 -1.76
C VAL A 385 17.90 -0.83 -2.25
N PRO A 386 18.25 -1.03 -3.54
CA PRO A 386 18.62 -2.35 -4.04
C PRO A 386 19.72 -3.02 -3.19
N HIS A 387 19.62 -4.33 -2.99
CA HIS A 387 20.59 -5.09 -2.18
C HIS A 387 22.00 -5.10 -2.79
N ASP A 388 22.10 -5.00 -4.12
CA ASP A 388 23.32 -4.96 -4.90
C ASP A 388 23.89 -3.55 -5.07
N ALA A 389 23.28 -2.53 -4.45
CA ALA A 389 23.79 -1.18 -4.49
C ALA A 389 25.24 -1.13 -3.96
N PRO A 390 26.19 -0.52 -4.71
CA PRO A 390 27.62 -0.56 -4.38
C PRO A 390 27.98 0.24 -3.13
N ALA A 391 27.12 1.18 -2.72
CA ALA A 391 27.31 2.04 -1.56
C ALA A 391 25.94 2.44 -0.98
N PRO A 392 25.89 2.93 0.28
CA PRO A 392 24.69 3.53 0.85
C PRO A 392 24.21 4.73 0.02
N VAL A 393 22.89 4.86 -0.12
CA VAL A 393 22.27 6.04 -0.74
C VAL A 393 22.15 7.15 0.31
N VAL A 394 22.57 8.36 -0.04
CA VAL A 394 22.50 9.53 0.86
C VAL A 394 21.49 10.52 0.30
N LEU A 395 20.44 10.81 1.06
CA LEU A 395 19.36 11.75 0.74
C LEU A 395 19.30 12.81 1.84
N GLY A 396 20.02 13.92 1.67
CA GLY A 396 20.13 14.95 2.71
C GLY A 396 20.76 14.39 4.00
N SER A 397 20.00 14.43 5.10
CA SER A 397 20.37 13.88 6.42
C SER A 397 20.23 12.34 6.49
N LEU A 398 19.51 11.73 5.55
CA LEU A 398 19.15 10.31 5.58
C LEU A 398 20.17 9.46 4.82
N VAL A 399 20.83 8.54 5.54
CA VAL A 399 21.79 7.57 4.97
C VAL A 399 21.17 6.18 4.95
N LEU A 400 21.03 5.59 3.77
CA LEU A 400 20.30 4.34 3.54
C LEU A 400 21.25 3.24 3.03
N PRO A 401 21.62 2.28 3.87
CA PRO A 401 22.35 1.08 3.43
C PRO A 401 21.55 0.25 2.41
N PRO A 402 22.22 -0.56 1.58
CA PRO A 402 21.58 -1.52 0.69
C PRO A 402 20.56 -2.42 1.41
N GLY A 403 19.43 -2.70 0.77
CA GLY A 403 18.32 -3.48 1.33
C GLY A 403 17.38 -2.71 2.28
N THR A 404 17.67 -1.44 2.58
CA THR A 404 16.82 -0.64 3.47
C THR A 404 15.50 -0.26 2.79
N HIS A 405 14.39 -0.55 3.44
CA HIS A 405 13.05 -0.08 3.09
C HIS A 405 12.75 1.24 3.79
N VAL A 406 12.16 2.18 3.06
CA VAL A 406 11.77 3.50 3.56
C VAL A 406 10.30 3.75 3.26
N TYR A 407 9.57 4.23 4.27
CA TYR A 407 8.15 4.58 4.24
C TYR A 407 7.99 6.05 4.58
N VAL A 408 7.09 6.73 3.88
CA VAL A 408 6.76 8.14 4.11
C VAL A 408 5.25 8.23 4.37
N PRO A 409 4.78 8.00 5.61
CA PRO A 409 3.35 7.87 5.89
C PRO A 409 2.61 9.21 5.71
N PRO A 410 1.76 9.38 4.67
CA PRO A 410 1.11 10.66 4.40
C PRO A 410 0.20 11.07 5.56
N TYR A 411 -0.47 10.12 6.23
CA TYR A 411 -1.32 10.41 7.37
C TYR A 411 -0.59 11.18 8.49
N VAL A 412 0.66 10.80 8.78
CA VAL A 412 1.48 11.43 9.82
C VAL A 412 2.02 12.77 9.30
N LEU A 413 2.56 12.78 8.08
CA LEU A 413 3.15 13.97 7.47
C LEU A 413 2.15 15.12 7.29
N HIS A 414 0.95 14.79 6.81
CA HIS A 414 -0.14 15.72 6.53
C HIS A 414 -0.80 16.28 7.81
N ARG A 415 -0.57 15.64 8.95
CA ARG A 415 -1.06 16.07 10.27
C ARG A 415 0.00 16.74 11.13
N ASP A 416 1.19 16.94 10.60
CA ASP A 416 2.27 17.61 11.30
C ASP A 416 2.04 19.14 11.28
N ALA A 417 1.95 19.75 12.45
CA ALA A 417 1.71 21.18 12.60
C ALA A 417 2.85 22.06 12.05
N ARG A 418 4.06 21.49 11.87
CA ARG A 418 5.18 22.17 11.19
C ARG A 418 4.89 22.40 9.70
N ASN A 419 4.04 21.56 9.13
CA ASN A 419 3.74 21.53 7.70
C ASN A 419 2.37 22.14 7.39
N PHE A 420 1.39 21.98 8.29
CA PHE A 420 0.02 22.45 8.10
C PHE A 420 -0.50 23.14 9.36
N ALA A 421 -0.86 24.42 9.27
CA ALA A 421 -1.56 25.12 10.34
C ALA A 421 -2.97 24.51 10.56
N PHE A 422 -3.35 24.29 11.82
CA PHE A 422 -4.58 23.58 12.19
C PHE A 422 -4.73 22.25 11.43
N PRO A 423 -3.80 21.30 11.64
CA PRO A 423 -3.65 20.12 10.79
C PRO A 423 -4.86 19.17 10.84
N ASP A 424 -5.62 19.16 11.94
CA ASP A 424 -6.78 18.28 12.06
C ASP A 424 -8.09 18.93 11.55
N ALA A 425 -8.06 20.22 11.16
CA ALA A 425 -9.24 20.93 10.65
C ALA A 425 -9.37 20.78 9.13
N PHE A 426 -10.60 20.65 8.63
CA PHE A 426 -10.92 20.71 7.21
C PHE A 426 -10.99 22.18 6.77
N TRP A 427 -9.96 22.65 6.06
CA TRP A 427 -9.85 24.03 5.61
C TRP A 427 -9.38 24.10 4.14
N PRO A 428 -10.28 23.94 3.16
CA PRO A 428 -9.93 23.97 1.73
C PRO A 428 -9.24 25.26 1.28
N GLU A 429 -9.63 26.41 1.81
CA GLU A 429 -9.11 27.72 1.38
C GLU A 429 -7.59 27.85 1.59
N ARG A 430 -6.97 27.00 2.42
CA ARG A 430 -5.51 26.95 2.56
C ARG A 430 -4.83 26.72 1.19
N TRP A 431 -5.41 25.89 0.33
CA TRP A 431 -4.87 25.57 -0.99
C TRP A 431 -4.99 26.77 -1.95
N LEU A 432 -6.07 27.55 -1.82
CA LEU A 432 -6.24 28.79 -2.57
C LEU A 432 -5.24 29.86 -2.14
N VAL A 433 -4.99 29.98 -0.83
CA VAL A 433 -3.95 30.89 -0.29
C VAL A 433 -2.58 30.50 -0.80
N ALA A 434 -2.23 29.20 -0.77
CA ALA A 434 -0.94 28.70 -1.24
C ALA A 434 -0.71 28.94 -2.74
N ALA A 435 -1.79 28.84 -3.53
CA ALA A 435 -1.76 29.06 -4.98
C ALA A 435 -1.83 30.56 -5.35
N GLY A 436 -1.98 31.48 -4.38
CA GLY A 436 -2.11 32.92 -4.64
C GLY A 436 -3.48 33.35 -5.15
N HIS A 437 -4.49 32.47 -5.10
CA HIS A 437 -5.87 32.77 -5.50
C HIS A 437 -6.67 33.51 -4.40
N MET A 438 -6.18 33.52 -3.16
CA MET A 438 -6.81 34.22 -2.03
C MET A 438 -5.74 34.86 -1.12
N PRO A 439 -5.95 36.08 -0.60
CA PRO A 439 -5.03 36.66 0.37
C PRO A 439 -5.03 35.87 1.69
N PRO A 440 -3.87 35.76 2.38
CA PRO A 440 -3.80 35.05 3.65
C PRO A 440 -4.63 35.78 4.71
N ARG A 441 -5.64 35.10 5.25
CA ARG A 441 -6.43 35.60 6.39
C ARG A 441 -5.71 35.45 7.74
N ILE A 442 -4.70 34.57 7.79
CA ILE A 442 -3.92 34.27 9.00
C ILE A 442 -2.45 34.57 8.66
N PRO A 443 -1.78 35.49 9.40
CA PRO A 443 -0.33 35.67 9.30
C PRO A 443 0.36 34.34 9.60
N ASP A 444 1.32 33.91 8.78
CA ASP A 444 2.07 32.65 8.91
C ASP A 444 1.33 31.32 8.59
N ALA A 445 0.22 31.34 7.83
CA ALA A 445 -0.31 30.11 7.22
C ALA A 445 0.65 29.56 6.14
N ARG A 446 1.76 28.96 6.56
CA ARG A 446 2.77 28.36 5.67
C ARG A 446 2.22 27.05 5.11
N LEU A 447 2.11 26.98 3.80
CA LEU A 447 2.12 25.74 3.04
C LEU A 447 3.45 25.70 2.31
N GLU A 448 4.43 24.95 2.84
CA GLU A 448 5.59 24.62 2.03
C GLU A 448 5.11 23.68 0.91
N GLN A 449 5.24 24.11 -0.34
CA GLN A 449 4.81 23.35 -1.53
C GLN A 449 5.37 21.91 -1.60
N VAL A 450 6.44 21.63 -0.85
CA VAL A 450 7.16 20.35 -0.83
C VAL A 450 6.42 19.27 -0.01
N THR A 451 5.45 19.64 0.83
CA THR A 451 4.94 18.72 1.86
C THR A 451 3.67 17.97 1.48
N TYR A 452 3.02 18.34 0.37
CA TYR A 452 1.84 17.60 -0.09
C TYR A 452 2.25 16.48 -1.03
N TYR A 453 2.17 15.25 -0.52
CA TYR A 453 2.36 14.05 -1.32
C TYR A 453 1.09 13.21 -1.26
N CYS A 454 0.17 13.51 -2.18
CA CYS A 454 -0.92 12.60 -2.45
C CYS A 454 -0.43 11.55 -3.45
N MET A 455 -0.14 10.34 -2.96
CA MET A 455 0.25 9.22 -3.83
C MET A 455 -0.93 8.65 -4.62
N SER A 456 -2.12 9.25 -4.54
CA SER A 456 -3.22 8.91 -5.42
C SER A 456 -2.83 9.33 -6.83
N LEU A 457 -2.74 8.37 -7.73
CA LEU A 457 -2.45 8.55 -9.16
C LEU A 457 -3.06 9.86 -9.69
N ALA A 458 -2.40 10.49 -10.67
CA ALA A 458 -3.02 11.53 -11.49
C ALA A 458 -4.43 11.13 -11.99
N ALA A 459 -4.70 9.82 -12.14
CA ALA A 459 -6.02 9.24 -12.39
C ALA A 459 -7.03 9.52 -11.26
N THR A 460 -6.70 9.35 -9.98
CA THR A 460 -7.62 9.60 -8.85
C THR A 460 -7.99 11.07 -8.71
N ASN A 461 -7.07 12.00 -8.99
CA ASN A 461 -7.39 13.43 -9.01
C ASN A 461 -8.30 13.79 -10.20
N ALA A 462 -8.02 13.29 -11.40
CA ALA A 462 -8.89 13.52 -12.56
C ALA A 462 -10.28 12.89 -12.37
N LEU A 463 -10.33 11.66 -11.85
CA LEU A 463 -11.56 10.96 -11.47
C LEU A 463 -12.32 11.74 -10.39
N ALA A 464 -11.69 12.07 -9.26
CA ALA A 464 -12.36 12.74 -8.14
C ALA A 464 -12.85 14.14 -8.53
N ILE A 465 -12.11 14.87 -9.37
CA ILE A 465 -12.53 16.19 -9.89
C ILE A 465 -13.76 16.02 -10.80
N ALA A 466 -13.70 15.14 -11.79
CA ALA A 466 -14.84 14.87 -12.69
C ALA A 466 -16.08 14.36 -11.94
N LEU A 467 -15.85 13.50 -10.94
CA LEU A 467 -16.92 12.83 -10.20
C LEU A 467 -17.58 13.70 -9.16
N THR A 468 -16.81 14.51 -8.44
CA THR A 468 -17.38 15.34 -7.37
C THR A 468 -18.22 16.46 -7.97
N GLY A 469 -17.78 17.12 -9.06
CA GLY A 469 -18.57 18.15 -9.73
C GLY A 469 -19.90 17.62 -10.26
N ALA A 470 -19.85 16.50 -10.99
CA ALA A 470 -21.02 15.89 -11.61
C ALA A 470 -22.01 15.27 -10.60
N LEU A 471 -21.51 14.57 -9.56
CA LEU A 471 -22.37 14.01 -8.52
C LEU A 471 -23.02 15.08 -7.65
N PHE A 472 -22.29 16.14 -7.36
CA PHE A 472 -22.77 17.21 -6.49
C PHE A 472 -23.92 17.97 -7.14
N GLN A 473 -23.78 18.39 -8.40
CA GLN A 473 -24.83 19.14 -9.09
C GLN A 473 -26.07 18.29 -9.39
N ALA A 474 -25.87 17.02 -9.70
CA ALA A 474 -26.99 16.14 -10.01
C ALA A 474 -27.81 15.76 -8.77
N MET A 475 -27.18 15.74 -7.59
CA MET A 475 -27.90 15.67 -6.31
C MET A 475 -28.63 16.98 -5.98
N THR A 476 -28.08 18.15 -6.34
CA THR A 476 -28.71 19.44 -6.06
C THR A 476 -29.78 19.86 -7.07
N ASN A 477 -29.84 19.25 -8.27
CA ASN A 477 -30.89 19.51 -9.27
C ASN A 477 -32.12 18.59 -9.13
N LYS A 478 -32.05 17.50 -8.35
CA LYS A 478 -33.19 16.62 -8.04
C LYS A 478 -33.92 16.98 -6.73
N ILE A 479 -33.36 17.90 -5.94
CA ILE A 479 -34.01 18.58 -4.80
C ILE A 479 -34.41 19.97 -5.27
#